data_AF-A0A519C9T5-F1
#
_entry.id   AF-A0A519C9T5-F1
#
_cell.length_a   1.000
_cell.length_b   1.000
_cell.length_c   1.000
_cell.angle_alpha   90.00
_cell.angle_beta   90.00
_cell.angle_gamma   90.00
#
_symmetry.space_group_name_H-M   'P 1'
#
loop_
_entity.id
_entity.type
_entity.pdbx_description
1 polymer ?
#
loop_
_entity_poly.entity_id
_entity_poly.type
_entity_poly.pdbx_seq_one_letter_code
_entity_poly.pdbx_strand_id
1 'polypeptide(L)' 'HKIRMPYDLRMVFCKKCKSFIVPGINSRIRIGGASVKSIRISCYLCGHIYRKIIPQ' A
#
# COMPACT_ATOMS: atom_id res chain seq x y z
N HIS A 1 -1.92 -2.84 -25.70
CA HIS A 1 -3.14 -2.39 -24.99
C HIS A 1 -2.73 -1.84 -23.62
N LYS A 2 -3.18 -0.65 -23.19
CA LYS A 2 -2.75 0.00 -21.93
C LYS A 2 -3.77 -0.29 -20.82
N ILE A 3 -3.63 -1.43 -20.15
CA ILE A 3 -4.58 -1.89 -19.12
C ILE A 3 -4.17 -1.32 -17.75
N ARG A 4 -5.12 -0.72 -17.03
CA ARG A 4 -4.91 -0.25 -15.65
C ARG A 4 -5.05 -1.42 -14.68
N MET A 5 -4.11 -1.53 -13.75
CA MET A 5 -4.20 -2.51 -12.68
C MET A 5 -5.46 -2.28 -11.81
N PRO A 6 -6.23 -3.34 -11.49
CA PRO A 6 -7.36 -3.30 -10.56
C PRO A 6 -6.98 -2.70 -9.20
N TYR A 7 -7.96 -2.11 -8.49
CA TYR A 7 -7.72 -1.39 -7.24
C TYR A 7 -7.12 -2.27 -6.14
N ASP A 8 -7.61 -3.51 -6.04
CA ASP A 8 -7.21 -4.48 -5.02
C ASP A 8 -5.75 -4.88 -5.19
N LEU A 9 -5.39 -5.24 -6.43
CA LEU A 9 -4.02 -5.63 -6.77
C LEU A 9 -3.03 -4.46 -6.56
N ARG A 10 -3.44 -3.20 -6.74
CA ARG A 10 -2.59 -2.03 -6.44
C ARG A 10 -2.19 -1.89 -4.97
N MET A 11 -2.82 -2.60 -4.04
CA MET A 11 -2.43 -2.60 -2.62
C MET A 11 -1.33 -3.61 -2.32
N VAL A 12 -1.35 -4.74 -3.03
CA VAL A 12 -0.55 -5.92 -2.73
C VAL A 12 0.84 -5.87 -3.36
N PHE A 13 1.16 -4.82 -4.13
CA PHE A 13 2.48 -4.64 -4.70
C PHE A 13 3.09 -3.31 -4.28
N CYS A 14 4.39 -3.33 -3.97
CA CYS A 14 5.13 -2.11 -3.70
C CYS A 14 5.31 -1.30 -4.99
N LYS A 15 5.02 0.00 -4.95
CA LYS A 15 5.21 0.88 -6.11
C LYS A 15 6.68 1.11 -6.49
N LYS A 16 7.62 0.85 -5.57
CA LYS A 16 9.06 1.04 -5.80
C LYS A 16 9.74 -0.25 -6.23
N CYS A 17 9.81 -1.25 -5.35
CA CYS A 17 10.50 -2.51 -5.63
C CYS A 17 9.67 -3.55 -6.40
N LYS A 18 8.36 -3.30 -6.60
CA LYS A 18 7.41 -4.20 -7.28
C LYS A 18 7.27 -5.59 -6.63
N SER A 19 7.83 -5.79 -5.44
CA SER A 19 7.67 -7.02 -4.67
C SER A 19 6.23 -7.17 -4.18
N PHE A 20 5.79 -8.42 -4.10
CA PHE A 20 4.53 -8.79 -3.49
C PHE A 20 4.57 -8.49 -1.99
N ILE A 21 3.52 -7.85 -1.49
CA ILE A 21 3.37 -7.41 -0.12
C ILE A 21 2.36 -8.32 0.58
N VAL A 22 2.83 -9.05 1.58
CA VAL A 22 2.02 -9.79 2.53
C VAL A 22 1.93 -8.98 3.81
N PRO A 23 0.70 -8.63 4.27
CA PRO A 23 0.51 -7.98 5.56
C PRO A 23 1.15 -8.79 6.69
N GLY A 24 1.95 -8.16 7.54
CA GLY A 24 2.53 -8.78 8.73
C GLY A 24 3.88 -9.49 8.51
N ILE A 25 4.18 -9.95 7.29
CA ILE A 25 5.47 -10.61 6.98
C ILE A 25 6.49 -9.61 6.45
N ASN A 26 6.22 -9.03 5.27
CA ASN A 26 7.17 -8.17 4.56
C ASN A 26 6.71 -6.70 4.49
N SER A 27 5.58 -6.40 5.13
CA SER A 27 5.01 -5.07 5.18
C SER A 27 4.30 -4.80 6.49
N ARG A 28 4.21 -3.51 6.81
CA ARG A 28 3.42 -3.01 7.91
C ARG A 28 2.28 -2.15 7.40
N ILE A 29 1.05 -2.56 7.68
CA ILE A 29 -0.15 -1.81 7.33
C ILE A 29 -0.69 -1.18 8.60
N ARG A 30 -0.87 0.14 8.60
CA ARG A 30 -1.46 0.89 9.70
C ARG A 30 -2.63 1.72 9.19
N ILE A 31 -3.71 1.73 9.96
CA ILE A 31 -4.83 2.64 9.73
C ILE A 31 -4.53 3.88 10.57
N GLY A 32 -4.26 5.01 9.92
CA GLY A 32 -4.01 6.28 10.58
C GLY A 32 -5.31 7.07 10.80
N GLY A 33 -5.34 7.84 11.89
CA GLY A 33 -6.46 8.70 12.29
C GLY A 33 -6.14 10.20 12.19
N ALA A 34 -5.45 10.65 11.14
CA ALA A 34 -5.40 12.08 10.83
C ALA A 34 -6.77 12.54 10.27
N SER A 35 -6.93 13.85 10.03
CA SER A 35 -8.17 14.47 9.48
C SER A 35 -8.79 13.70 8.29
N VAL A 36 -7.99 12.95 7.53
CA VAL A 36 -8.47 12.01 6.51
C VAL A 36 -8.05 10.59 6.87
N LYS A 37 -9.03 9.67 6.96
CA LYS A 37 -8.81 8.25 7.22
C LYS A 37 -7.96 7.66 6.08
N SER A 38 -6.78 7.16 6.42
CA SER A 38 -5.85 6.65 5.42
C SER A 38 -5.13 5.38 5.87
N ILE A 39 -4.86 4.52 4.91
CA ILE A 39 -4.07 3.31 5.07
C ILE A 39 -2.63 3.65 4.71
N ARG A 40 -1.74 3.51 5.68
CA ARG A 40 -0.30 3.65 5.49
C ARG A 40 0.31 2.26 5.36
N ILE A 41 0.94 1.98 4.22
CA ILE A 41 1.61 0.71 3.95
C ILE A 41 3.11 0.98 3.86
N SER A 42 3.88 0.35 4.74
CA SER A 42 5.33 0.39 4.75
C SER A 42 5.88 -0.94 4.26
N CYS A 43 6.75 -0.91 3.27
CA CYS A 43 7.46 -2.10 2.78
C CYS A 43 8.76 -2.30 3.55
N TYR A 44 8.98 -3.47 4.14
CA TYR A 44 10.22 -3.75 4.87
C TYR A 44 11.42 -4.06 3.95
N LEU A 45 11.17 -4.43 2.70
CA LEU A 45 12.24 -4.73 1.74
C LEU A 45 12.96 -3.47 1.24
N CYS A 46 12.22 -2.37 1.00
CA CYS A 46 12.78 -1.14 0.42
C CYS A 46 12.56 0.12 1.27
N GLY A 47 11.88 0.00 2.42
CA GLY A 47 11.55 1.11 3.31
C GLY A 47 10.52 2.10 2.76
N HIS A 48 10.00 1.88 1.55
CA HIS A 48 9.07 2.81 0.91
C HIS A 48 7.71 2.78 1.60
N ILE A 49 7.21 3.97 1.94
CA ILE A 49 5.92 4.17 2.59
C ILE A 49 4.97 4.82 1.59
N TYR A 50 3.77 4.26 1.45
CA TYR A 50 2.72 4.87 0.64
C TYR A 50 1.42 4.97 1.42
N ARG A 51 0.61 5.97 1.04
CA ARG A 51 -0.68 6.28 1.64
C ARG A 51 -1.80 6.03 0.64
N LYS A 52 -2.84 5.32 1.06
CA LYS A 52 -4.13 5.25 0.37
C LYS A 52 -5.18 5.95 1.22
N ILE A 53 -5.91 6.87 0.61
CA ILE A 53 -7.03 7.55 1.25
C ILE A 53 -8.25 6.62 1.18
N ILE A 54 -8.93 6.42 2.31
CA ILE A 54 -10.23 5.76 2.34
C ILE A 54 -11.26 6.90 2.18
N PRO A 55 -11.98 6.97 1.05
CA PRO A 55 -13.11 7.91 0.94
C PRO A 55 -14.15 7.54 2.00
N GLN A 56 -14.69 8.54 2.70
CA GLN A 56 -15.81 8.35 3.64
C GLN A 56 -17.10 8.04 2.89
#